data_AF-A0A834N5H0-F1
#
_entry.id   AF-A0A834N5H0-F1
#
_cell.length_a   1.000
_cell.length_b   1.000
_cell.length_c   1.000
_cell.angle_alpha   90.00
_cell.angle_beta   90.00
_cell.angle_gamma   90.00
#
_symmetry.space_group_name_H-M   'P 1'
#
loop_
_entity.id
_entity.type
_entity.pdbx_description
1 polymer ?
#
loop_
_entity_poly.entity_id
_entity_poly.type
_entity_poly.pdbx_seq_one_letter_code
_entity_poly.pdbx_strand_id
1 'polypeptide(L)'
;MEEELKTNTKQNLRKLQQENALAMISSIVRDQSQRHVIKVRARSTEETATDIVTKKSALSLAMNLEKISKLDLESMVQKDIQKKIKEEKEEEIDEGIEIATIVDIKSKKLLQGEEFIIHKKRGGFLYPRPSIFPLPPTLIETETETIDTNDKVDDIKEVITEEIITENSFVKSENIGVKSMQFDIFPITILTPYEARAIASVLQECVDHLAIVRYTIPAEIDDRWDDITKPINEKYGGPEEPHIIIREETNLPPLMLSNAEKFQRDRTYMHKILKMTLDEIKHYRKFNVLEEEVNDIMRMLEDENNLDKTCTFWENQVNQLRQLIKDETSKQEREKRQLLKSAQMTKAKIDDTIYEVALKMGYVENWENARFNQHSLKITTEEQDLLNEIDEYQKKQIIEKIVTDEICAYYQENIKNMENEMLEWSDQYDQEMEKRQRDIDNLKVKVEEQKLEIQDLHIMKDERQEVIDNYLAEIKRLEEEAKYQALLNHAATVIQAAIRGYLVRHELGEYKNLRARLRKRKKLAAAKRRKLEKQRKILEEEEMKKLKDARLRGRIK
;
A
#
# COMPACT_ATOMS: atom_id res chain seq x y z
N MET A 1 -28.94 26.05 -3.85
CA MET A 1 -29.32 25.13 -2.77
C MET A 1 -28.66 23.75 -2.86
N GLU A 2 -28.89 22.91 -3.88
CA GLU A 2 -28.28 21.56 -3.90
C GLU A 2 -26.76 21.57 -4.12
N GLU A 3 -26.26 22.49 -4.96
CA GLU A 3 -24.81 22.68 -5.14
C GLU A 3 -24.13 23.28 -3.92
N GLU A 4 -24.79 24.21 -3.22
CA GLU A 4 -24.28 24.80 -1.98
C GLU A 4 -24.20 23.76 -0.84
N LEU A 5 -25.09 22.76 -0.84
CA LEU A 5 -25.02 21.64 0.10
C LEU A 5 -23.83 20.71 -0.23
N LYS A 6 -23.56 20.46 -1.52
CA LYS A 6 -22.44 19.62 -1.98
C LYS A 6 -21.08 20.29 -1.76
N THR A 7 -20.98 21.61 -1.89
CA THR A 7 -19.73 22.34 -1.62
C THR A 7 -19.43 22.39 -0.11
N ASN A 8 -20.45 22.64 0.71
CA ASN A 8 -20.31 22.68 2.17
C ASN A 8 -19.92 21.31 2.76
N THR A 9 -20.50 20.22 2.26
CA THR A 9 -20.11 18.86 2.69
C THR A 9 -18.67 18.49 2.31
N LYS A 10 -18.21 18.85 1.10
CA LYS A 10 -16.80 18.67 0.71
C LYS A 10 -15.84 19.50 1.57
N GLN A 11 -16.23 20.73 1.93
CA GLN A 11 -15.41 21.61 2.75
C GLN A 11 -15.28 21.09 4.20
N ASN A 12 -16.38 20.58 4.76
CA ASN A 12 -16.38 19.95 6.09
C ASN A 12 -15.56 18.65 6.11
N LEU A 13 -15.62 17.84 5.05
CA LEU A 13 -14.82 16.62 4.95
C LEU A 13 -13.31 16.93 4.90
N ARG A 14 -12.89 17.96 4.16
CA ARG A 14 -11.50 18.42 4.12
C ARG A 14 -11.02 18.91 5.48
N LYS A 15 -11.86 19.65 6.20
CA LYS A 15 -11.53 20.15 7.54
C LYS A 15 -11.33 18.99 8.54
N LEU A 16 -12.19 17.98 8.48
CA LEU A 16 -12.06 16.76 9.30
C LEU A 16 -10.77 15.98 9.00
N GLN A 17 -10.39 15.87 7.71
CA GLN A 17 -9.15 15.21 7.31
C GLN A 17 -7.92 15.95 7.82
N GLN A 18 -7.92 17.29 7.79
CA GLN A 18 -6.83 18.11 8.34
C GLN A 18 -6.71 17.98 9.86
N GLU A 19 -7.83 17.98 10.59
CA GLU A 19 -7.83 17.79 12.05
C GLU A 19 -7.31 16.41 12.45
N ASN A 20 -7.68 15.34 11.72
CA ASN A 20 -7.16 14.00 11.94
C ASN A 20 -5.65 13.89 11.66
N ALA A 21 -5.16 14.55 10.59
CA ALA A 21 -3.73 14.58 10.27
C ALA A 21 -2.93 15.29 11.38
N LEU A 22 -3.43 16.42 11.89
CA LEU A 22 -2.79 17.16 12.99
C LEU A 22 -2.79 16.37 14.31
N ALA A 23 -3.87 15.64 14.60
CA ALA A 23 -3.94 14.77 15.76
C ALA A 23 -2.92 13.61 15.67
N MET A 24 -2.79 13.01 14.48
CA MET A 24 -1.82 11.93 14.23
C MET A 24 -0.37 12.40 14.39
N ILE A 25 -0.03 13.57 13.83
CA ILE A 25 1.30 14.18 13.97
C ILE A 25 1.59 14.52 15.44
N SER A 26 0.62 15.11 16.15
CA SER A 26 0.75 15.42 17.59
C SER A 26 0.98 14.16 18.44
N SER A 27 0.32 13.04 18.08
CA SER A 27 0.54 11.76 18.73
C SER A 27 1.96 11.24 18.49
N ILE A 28 2.47 11.30 17.26
CA ILE A 28 3.82 10.84 16.91
C ILE A 28 4.89 11.67 17.65
N VAL A 29 4.72 12.99 17.71
CA VAL A 29 5.64 13.88 18.44
C VAL A 29 5.64 13.60 19.94
N ARG A 30 4.46 13.33 20.53
CA ARG A 30 4.34 12.94 21.94
C ARG A 30 4.98 11.58 22.21
N ASP A 31 4.86 10.63 21.30
CA ASP A 31 5.44 9.29 21.44
C ASP A 31 6.97 9.34 21.30
N GLN A 32 7.49 10.15 20.38
CA GLN A 32 8.94 10.36 20.24
C GLN A 32 9.55 11.11 21.43
N SER A 33 8.84 12.09 22.01
CA SER A 33 9.33 12.79 23.20
C SER A 33 9.38 11.88 24.43
N GLN A 34 8.46 10.91 24.55
CA GLN A 34 8.50 9.91 25.62
C GLN A 34 9.61 8.86 25.40
N ARG A 35 9.87 8.45 24.15
CA ARG A 35 10.92 7.48 23.82
C ARG A 35 12.34 8.03 23.95
N HIS A 36 12.53 9.35 23.93
CA HIS A 36 13.83 10.00 24.08
C HIS A 36 14.11 10.57 25.48
N VAL A 37 13.30 10.21 26.49
CA VAL A 37 13.63 10.51 27.90
C VAL A 37 14.76 9.59 28.36
N ILE A 38 15.99 9.95 28.01
CA ILE A 38 17.19 9.47 28.71
C ILE A 38 17.10 10.07 30.12
N LYS A 39 16.78 9.24 31.12
CA LYS A 39 16.90 9.63 32.54
C LYS A 39 18.37 9.83 32.87
N VAL A 40 18.93 11.00 32.56
CA VAL A 40 20.23 11.43 33.04
C VAL A 40 20.05 11.88 34.49
N ARG A 41 20.63 11.10 35.41
CA ARG A 41 20.67 11.41 36.84
C ARG A 41 21.49 12.69 37.03
N ALA A 42 20.81 13.77 37.38
CA ALA A 42 21.39 15.09 37.54
C ALA A 42 22.45 15.13 38.64
N ARG A 43 23.72 15.32 38.25
CA ARG A 43 24.76 16.00 39.03
C ARG A 43 25.77 16.60 38.06
N SER A 44 25.61 17.87 37.73
CA SER A 44 26.70 18.85 37.48
C SER A 44 26.12 20.06 36.74
N THR A 45 26.43 21.24 37.24
CA THR A 45 26.01 22.55 36.74
C THR A 45 26.97 23.08 35.69
N GLU A 46 27.00 22.45 34.52
CA GLU A 46 27.61 23.02 33.32
C GLU A 46 26.74 22.68 32.12
N GLU A 47 26.47 23.66 31.26
CA GLU A 47 25.72 23.52 30.00
C GLU A 47 26.45 22.53 29.08
N THR A 48 26.23 21.24 29.31
CA THR A 48 26.88 20.17 28.55
C THR A 48 26.27 20.04 27.16
N ALA A 49 27.12 19.63 26.22
CA ALA A 49 26.89 19.44 24.78
C ALA A 49 25.53 18.83 24.35
N THR A 50 24.81 18.15 25.24
CA THR A 50 23.43 17.71 25.02
C THR A 50 22.48 18.86 24.71
N ASP A 51 22.67 20.03 25.32
CA ASP A 51 21.82 21.22 25.09
C ASP A 51 22.06 21.87 23.72
N ILE A 52 23.27 21.70 23.19
CA ILE A 52 23.63 22.15 21.84
C ILE A 52 23.03 21.20 20.79
N VAL A 53 23.03 19.88 21.06
CA VAL A 53 22.45 18.88 20.17
C VAL A 53 20.92 19.00 20.11
N THR A 54 20.25 19.20 21.25
CA THR A 54 18.79 19.40 21.28
C THR A 54 18.39 20.70 20.58
N LYS A 55 19.11 21.81 20.80
CA LYS A 55 18.87 23.08 20.08
C LYS A 55 19.11 22.96 18.57
N LYS A 56 20.17 22.27 18.13
CA LYS A 56 20.42 22.01 16.70
C LYS A 56 19.36 21.11 16.06
N SER A 57 18.92 20.07 16.78
CA SER A 57 17.85 19.19 16.30
C SER A 57 16.52 19.93 16.18
N ALA A 58 16.18 20.79 17.14
CA ALA A 58 14.97 21.61 17.10
C ALA A 58 15.00 22.63 15.94
N LEU A 59 16.15 23.28 15.70
CA LEU A 59 16.34 24.20 14.57
C LEU A 59 16.23 23.49 13.22
N SER A 60 16.80 22.29 13.08
CA SER A 60 16.69 21.50 11.85
C SER A 60 15.25 21.07 11.57
N LEU A 61 14.50 20.70 12.62
CA LEU A 61 13.10 20.31 12.50
C LEU A 61 12.20 21.51 12.15
N ALA A 62 12.45 22.69 12.73
CA ALA A 62 11.77 23.93 12.36
C ALA A 62 12.02 24.33 10.89
N MET A 63 13.26 24.23 10.41
CA MET A 63 13.58 24.50 9.00
C MET A 63 12.91 23.52 8.03
N ASN A 64 12.78 22.25 8.41
CA ASN A 64 12.09 21.25 7.58
C ASN A 64 10.58 21.49 7.54
N LEU A 65 9.97 21.89 8.66
CA LEU A 65 8.55 22.28 8.69
C LEU A 65 8.29 23.55 7.85
N GLU A 66 9.22 24.51 7.86
CA GLU A 66 9.11 25.71 7.01
C GLU A 66 9.27 25.38 5.52
N LYS A 67 10.14 24.42 5.17
CA LYS A 67 10.25 23.89 3.78
C LYS A 67 8.99 23.17 3.33
N ILE A 68 8.33 22.41 4.22
CA ILE A 68 7.06 21.74 3.91
C ILE A 68 5.92 22.77 3.78
N SER A 69 5.93 23.83 4.60
CA SER A 69 4.99 24.97 4.49
C SER A 69 5.17 25.76 3.18
N LYS A 70 6.41 25.87 2.69
CA LYS A 70 6.76 26.54 1.41
C LYS A 70 6.66 25.63 0.18
N LEU A 71 6.44 24.32 0.35
CA LEU A 71 6.05 23.45 -0.75
C LEU A 71 4.62 23.79 -1.12
N ASP A 72 4.54 24.70 -2.08
CA ASP A 72 3.37 25.42 -2.53
C ASP A 72 2.26 24.44 -2.96
N LEU A 73 1.37 24.14 -2.01
CA LEU A 73 0.11 23.41 -2.20
C LEU A 73 -0.72 24.06 -3.31
N GLU A 74 -0.54 25.36 -3.55
CA GLU A 74 -1.16 26.08 -4.65
C GLU A 74 -0.66 25.58 -6.02
N SER A 75 0.62 25.20 -6.17
CA SER A 75 1.16 24.72 -7.45
C SER A 75 0.68 23.32 -7.82
N MET A 76 0.44 22.44 -6.83
CA MET A 76 -0.10 21.10 -7.06
C MET A 76 -1.61 21.15 -7.35
N VAL A 77 -2.35 21.96 -6.59
CA VAL A 77 -3.79 22.14 -6.78
C VAL A 77 -4.09 22.87 -8.11
N GLN A 78 -3.28 23.84 -8.52
CA GLN A 78 -3.44 24.50 -9.82
C GLN A 78 -3.19 23.54 -11.00
N LYS A 79 -2.22 22.63 -10.89
CA LYS A 79 -1.97 21.60 -11.92
C LYS A 79 -3.13 20.61 -12.05
N ASP A 80 -3.71 20.18 -10.93
CA ASP A 80 -4.86 19.27 -10.95
C ASP A 80 -6.13 19.95 -11.46
N ILE A 81 -6.35 21.23 -11.16
CA ILE A 81 -7.47 22.00 -11.70
C ILE A 81 -7.31 22.22 -13.21
N GLN A 82 -6.10 22.56 -13.69
CA GLN A 82 -5.85 22.70 -15.13
C GLN A 82 -6.00 21.39 -15.89
N LYS A 83 -5.66 20.25 -15.27
CA LYS A 83 -5.87 18.93 -15.88
C LYS A 83 -7.36 18.60 -16.02
N LYS A 84 -8.17 18.87 -14.99
CA LYS A 84 -9.63 18.66 -15.05
C LYS A 84 -10.34 19.55 -16.06
N ILE A 85 -9.97 20.83 -16.16
CA ILE A 85 -10.53 21.75 -17.17
C ILE A 85 -10.19 21.28 -18.61
N LYS A 86 -9.07 20.55 -18.77
CA LYS A 86 -8.67 20.00 -20.06
C LYS A 86 -9.44 18.72 -20.41
N GLU A 87 -9.69 17.87 -19.42
CA GLU A 87 -10.50 16.65 -19.57
C GLU A 87 -11.99 16.97 -19.82
N GLU A 88 -12.58 17.95 -19.11
CA GLU A 88 -13.98 18.37 -19.35
C GLU A 88 -14.19 19.03 -20.73
N LYS A 89 -13.15 19.64 -21.32
CA LYS A 89 -13.22 20.22 -22.68
C LYS A 89 -13.06 19.19 -23.80
N GLU A 90 -12.56 18.00 -23.49
CA GLU A 90 -12.47 16.90 -24.46
C GLU A 90 -13.76 16.05 -24.47
N GLU A 91 -14.53 16.03 -23.37
CA GLU A 91 -15.85 15.38 -23.32
C GLU A 91 -16.98 16.23 -23.94
N GLU A 92 -16.87 17.56 -23.98
CA GLU A 92 -17.91 18.46 -24.52
C GLU A 92 -17.96 18.53 -26.07
N ILE A 93 -17.16 17.72 -26.78
CA ILE A 93 -17.12 17.68 -28.26
C ILE A 93 -17.90 16.47 -28.85
N ASP A 94 -18.32 15.50 -28.04
CA ASP A 94 -18.99 14.28 -28.55
C ASP A 94 -20.49 14.14 -28.18
N GLU A 95 -21.07 15.10 -27.46
CA GLU A 95 -22.52 15.12 -27.15
C GLU A 95 -23.28 16.07 -28.08
N GLY A 96 -23.26 15.74 -29.36
CA GLY A 96 -24.10 16.37 -30.37
C GLY A 96 -24.70 15.31 -31.27
N ILE A 97 -25.82 14.73 -30.84
CA ILE A 97 -26.91 14.05 -31.58
C ILE A 97 -27.46 12.91 -30.69
N GLU A 98 -28.60 13.12 -30.05
CA GLU A 98 -29.75 12.21 -30.25
C GLU A 98 -31.04 12.75 -29.63
N ILE A 99 -32.12 12.46 -30.37
CA ILE A 99 -33.42 13.08 -30.32
C ILE A 99 -34.32 12.32 -29.34
N ALA A 100 -35.21 13.07 -28.70
CA ALA A 100 -36.31 12.63 -27.88
C ALA A 100 -37.06 11.39 -28.41
N THR A 101 -37.26 10.38 -27.55
CA THR A 101 -38.48 9.56 -27.57
C THR A 101 -38.75 9.04 -26.15
N ILE A 102 -39.69 9.68 -25.46
CA ILE A 102 -40.30 9.17 -24.22
C ILE A 102 -41.47 8.29 -24.65
N VAL A 103 -41.36 6.97 -24.50
CA VAL A 103 -42.51 6.05 -24.46
C VAL A 103 -42.42 5.23 -23.19
N ASP A 104 -43.41 5.46 -22.34
CA ASP A 104 -43.66 4.84 -21.06
C ASP A 104 -44.34 3.48 -21.30
N ILE A 105 -43.65 2.36 -21.03
CA ILE A 105 -44.28 1.03 -20.96
C ILE A 105 -43.91 0.37 -19.62
N LYS A 106 -44.93 0.27 -18.78
CA LYS A 106 -44.96 -0.54 -17.55
C LYS A 106 -44.72 -2.02 -17.86
N SER A 107 -43.60 -2.55 -17.39
CA SER A 107 -43.35 -3.99 -17.33
C SER A 107 -44.09 -4.64 -16.15
N LYS A 108 -45.01 -5.55 -16.48
CA LYS A 108 -45.61 -6.51 -15.53
C LYS A 108 -44.63 -7.66 -15.25
N LYS A 109 -44.73 -8.17 -14.02
CA LYS A 109 -44.00 -9.31 -13.44
C LYS A 109 -44.25 -10.65 -14.14
N LEU A 110 -43.32 -11.58 -13.84
CA LEU A 110 -43.42 -13.05 -13.67
C LEU A 110 -43.09 -13.94 -14.88
N LEU A 111 -41.96 -14.66 -14.75
CA LEU A 111 -41.80 -16.13 -14.68
C LEU A 111 -40.28 -16.39 -14.46
N GLN A 112 -39.83 -16.77 -13.25
CA GLN A 112 -39.61 -18.14 -12.76
C GLN A 112 -39.02 -19.13 -13.77
N GLY A 113 -37.80 -19.59 -13.46
CA GLY A 113 -37.24 -20.85 -13.93
C GLY A 113 -35.95 -20.70 -14.72
N GLU A 114 -34.80 -20.88 -14.06
CA GLU A 114 -33.89 -22.01 -14.32
C GLU A 114 -32.60 -21.86 -13.49
N GLU A 115 -32.37 -22.87 -12.66
CA GLU A 115 -31.20 -23.05 -11.81
C GLU A 115 -30.03 -23.50 -12.67
N PHE A 116 -29.00 -22.66 -12.84
CA PHE A 116 -27.68 -23.13 -13.25
C PHE A 116 -26.74 -23.19 -12.04
N ILE A 117 -26.57 -24.43 -11.56
CA ILE A 117 -25.53 -24.84 -10.63
C ILE A 117 -24.18 -24.69 -11.33
N ILE A 118 -23.48 -23.57 -11.09
CA ILE A 118 -22.06 -23.48 -11.38
C ILE A 118 -21.32 -23.92 -10.12
N HIS A 119 -20.78 -25.14 -10.18
CA HIS A 119 -19.86 -25.68 -9.20
C HIS A 119 -18.62 -24.78 -9.07
N LYS A 120 -18.55 -24.02 -7.97
CA LYS A 120 -17.30 -23.50 -7.42
C LYS A 120 -16.39 -24.68 -7.06
N LYS A 121 -15.54 -25.10 -8.00
CA LYS A 121 -14.32 -25.85 -7.67
C LYS A 121 -13.39 -24.90 -6.90
N ARG A 122 -13.49 -24.93 -5.57
CA ARG A 122 -12.40 -24.53 -4.67
C ARG A 122 -11.22 -25.46 -4.91
N GLY A 123 -10.40 -25.15 -5.92
CA GLY A 123 -9.04 -25.63 -6.03
C GLY A 123 -8.19 -24.84 -5.04
N GLY A 124 -8.05 -25.35 -3.82
CA GLY A 124 -7.07 -24.85 -2.87
C GLY A 124 -5.67 -25.15 -3.41
N PHE A 125 -5.11 -24.23 -4.19
CA PHE A 125 -3.67 -24.19 -4.39
C PHE A 125 -3.05 -23.71 -3.08
N LEU A 126 -2.64 -24.68 -2.27
CA LEU A 126 -1.60 -24.50 -1.27
C LEU A 126 -0.36 -24.00 -2.01
N TYR A 127 -0.20 -22.69 -2.09
CA TYR A 127 1.12 -22.12 -2.33
C TYR A 127 2.03 -22.66 -1.23
N PRO A 128 3.19 -23.23 -1.57
CA PRO A 128 4.18 -23.52 -0.54
C PRO A 128 4.46 -22.18 0.14
N ARG A 129 4.23 -22.14 1.46
CA ARG A 129 4.85 -21.12 2.32
C ARG A 129 6.28 -20.96 1.82
N PRO A 130 6.77 -19.76 1.48
CA PRO A 130 8.19 -19.59 1.28
C PRO A 130 8.83 -20.10 2.57
N SER A 131 9.56 -21.20 2.42
CA SER A 131 10.41 -21.77 3.44
C SER A 131 11.08 -20.58 4.11
N ILE A 132 10.72 -20.34 5.37
CA ILE A 132 11.56 -19.58 6.28
C ILE A 132 12.85 -20.39 6.25
N PHE A 133 13.80 -19.96 5.41
CA PHE A 133 15.16 -20.43 5.54
C PHE A 133 15.48 -20.22 7.01
N PRO A 134 15.80 -21.28 7.77
CA PRO A 134 16.40 -21.05 9.06
C PRO A 134 17.62 -20.20 8.75
N LEU A 135 17.62 -18.97 9.29
CA LEU A 135 18.86 -18.23 9.43
C LEU A 135 19.90 -19.24 9.93
N PRO A 136 21.10 -19.32 9.32
CA PRO A 136 22.13 -20.20 9.83
C PRO A 136 22.23 -19.94 11.34
N PRO A 137 22.25 -20.98 12.19
CA PRO A 137 22.44 -20.75 13.61
C PRO A 137 23.71 -19.91 13.71
N THR A 138 23.57 -18.68 14.20
CA THR A 138 24.70 -17.91 14.69
C THR A 138 25.22 -18.70 15.88
N LEU A 139 26.05 -19.69 15.58
CA LEU A 139 27.08 -20.23 16.45
C LEU A 139 27.99 -19.04 16.76
N ILE A 140 27.53 -18.20 17.68
CA ILE A 140 28.43 -17.53 18.61
C ILE A 140 28.75 -18.62 19.63
N GLU A 141 29.51 -19.62 19.18
CA GLU A 141 30.41 -20.31 20.09
C GLU A 141 31.45 -19.25 20.44
N THR A 142 31.32 -18.73 21.65
CA THR A 142 32.44 -18.16 22.37
C THR A 142 33.48 -19.26 22.49
N GLU A 143 34.29 -19.46 21.45
CA GLU A 143 35.56 -20.14 21.55
C GLU A 143 36.47 -19.21 22.36
N THR A 144 36.40 -19.36 23.67
CA THR A 144 37.51 -19.07 24.55
C THR A 144 38.61 -20.06 24.17
N GLU A 145 39.43 -19.69 23.19
CA GLU A 145 40.74 -20.29 22.97
C GLU A 145 41.55 -20.06 24.25
N THR A 146 41.52 -21.10 25.06
CA THR A 146 42.44 -21.37 26.15
C THR A 146 43.78 -21.72 25.51
N ILE A 147 44.65 -20.72 25.39
CA ILE A 147 46.08 -20.99 25.21
C ILE A 147 46.57 -21.55 26.55
N ASP A 148 46.67 -22.86 26.56
CA ASP A 148 47.29 -23.68 27.59
C ASP A 148 48.81 -23.42 27.55
N THR A 149 49.28 -22.54 28.45
CA THR A 149 50.67 -22.55 28.91
C THR A 149 50.66 -22.86 30.39
N ASN A 150 50.71 -24.15 30.69
CA ASN A 150 51.28 -24.67 31.92
C ASN A 150 52.69 -24.09 32.10
N ASP A 151 52.85 -23.20 33.08
CA ASP A 151 53.94 -23.33 34.04
C ASP A 151 53.62 -22.58 35.34
N LYS A 152 53.36 -23.40 36.37
CA LYS A 152 53.53 -23.21 37.82
C LYS A 152 53.64 -21.78 38.35
N VAL A 153 52.60 -21.32 39.04
CA VAL A 153 52.74 -20.39 40.16
C VAL A 153 51.79 -20.82 41.28
N ASP A 154 52.40 -21.13 42.41
CA ASP A 154 51.75 -21.43 43.69
C ASP A 154 50.96 -20.23 44.23
N ASP A 155 49.90 -20.58 44.97
CA ASP A 155 49.27 -19.87 46.09
C ASP A 155 49.60 -18.37 46.31
N ILE A 156 48.55 -17.54 46.34
CA ILE A 156 48.09 -16.80 47.53
C ILE A 156 46.83 -15.97 47.17
N LYS A 157 45.76 -16.20 47.95
CA LYS A 157 44.57 -15.35 48.05
C LYS A 157 44.84 -14.25 49.09
N GLU A 158 44.56 -12.99 48.77
CA GLU A 158 44.01 -11.99 49.71
C GLU A 158 43.69 -10.69 48.95
N VAL A 159 42.41 -10.32 48.85
CA VAL A 159 41.79 -9.16 49.56
C VAL A 159 42.43 -7.82 49.17
N ILE A 160 41.79 -7.11 48.24
CA ILE A 160 42.08 -5.70 47.93
C ILE A 160 41.08 -4.82 48.69
N THR A 161 41.52 -4.35 49.86
CA THR A 161 41.05 -3.13 50.52
C THR A 161 42.26 -2.54 51.22
N GLU A 162 42.81 -1.43 50.70
CA GLU A 162 43.76 -0.50 51.35
C GLU A 162 44.10 0.57 50.30
N GLU A 163 43.68 1.84 50.43
CA GLU A 163 44.25 2.86 51.30
C GLU A 163 45.76 3.05 51.06
N ILE A 164 46.11 3.61 49.89
CA ILE A 164 47.46 4.11 49.64
C ILE A 164 47.59 5.48 50.31
N ILE A 165 47.82 5.43 51.61
CA ILE A 165 48.58 6.45 52.32
C ILE A 165 49.99 6.38 51.74
N THR A 166 50.39 7.42 50.99
CA THR A 166 51.80 7.64 50.67
C THR A 166 52.51 8.05 51.96
N GLU A 167 52.81 7.07 52.82
CA GLU A 167 53.90 7.16 53.78
C GLU A 167 55.19 7.20 52.95
N ASN A 168 55.58 8.42 52.57
CA ASN A 168 56.99 8.74 52.45
C ASN A 168 57.61 8.48 53.83
N SER A 169 58.00 7.24 54.09
CA SER A 169 59.01 6.94 55.09
C SER A 169 60.26 7.61 54.58
N PHE A 170 60.40 8.88 54.96
CA PHE A 170 61.65 9.60 55.05
C PHE A 170 62.52 8.73 55.95
N VAL A 171 63.16 7.73 55.33
CA VAL A 171 64.32 7.04 55.89
C VAL A 171 65.26 8.21 56.11
N LYS A 172 65.27 8.72 57.35
CA LYS A 172 66.34 9.56 57.83
C LYS A 172 67.57 8.71 57.58
N SER A 173 68.24 8.95 56.46
CA SER A 173 69.57 8.42 56.22
C SER A 173 70.30 8.78 57.49
N GLU A 174 70.70 7.76 58.25
CA GLU A 174 71.55 7.92 59.41
C GLU A 174 72.57 8.96 59.01
N ASN A 175 72.51 10.12 59.68
CA ASN A 175 73.40 11.23 59.45
C ASN A 175 74.75 10.61 59.20
N ILE A 176 75.28 10.76 57.97
CA ILE A 176 76.61 10.29 57.62
C ILE A 176 77.48 10.91 58.69
N GLY A 177 77.82 10.08 59.68
CA GLY A 177 78.54 10.47 60.86
C GLY A 177 79.93 10.70 60.34
N VAL A 178 80.15 11.89 59.79
CA VAL A 178 81.46 12.47 59.69
C VAL A 178 81.88 12.58 61.14
N LYS A 179 82.45 11.47 61.65
CA LYS A 179 83.24 11.46 62.88
C LYS A 179 84.26 12.55 62.62
N SER A 180 84.03 13.72 63.19
CA SER A 180 85.09 14.71 63.31
C SER A 180 86.25 13.94 63.91
N MET A 181 87.36 13.88 63.18
CA MET A 181 88.60 13.37 63.73
C MET A 181 88.96 14.40 64.81
N GLN A 182 88.42 14.22 66.02
CA GLN A 182 88.90 14.92 67.19
C GLN A 182 90.33 14.42 67.39
N PHE A 183 91.29 15.18 66.87
CA PHE A 183 92.67 15.02 67.27
C PHE A 183 92.74 15.43 68.73
N ASP A 184 93.06 14.47 69.60
CA ASP A 184 93.43 14.75 70.98
C ASP A 184 94.73 15.56 70.94
N ILE A 185 94.58 16.89 70.82
CA ILE A 185 95.69 17.83 70.94
C ILE A 185 96.10 17.78 72.41
N PHE A 186 97.16 17.02 72.69
CA PHE A 186 97.79 17.03 74.01
C PHE A 186 98.21 18.47 74.32
N PRO A 187 97.74 19.07 75.44
CA PRO A 187 98.06 20.45 75.76
C PRO A 187 99.57 20.60 75.88
N ILE A 188 100.15 21.37 74.96
CA ILE A 188 101.58 21.47 74.82
C ILE A 188 102.13 22.21 76.04
N THR A 189 103.02 21.50 76.74
CA THR A 189 103.80 22.00 77.87
C THR A 189 104.75 23.11 77.41
N ILE A 190 104.75 24.22 78.15
CA ILE A 190 105.69 25.35 77.99
C ILE A 190 107.11 24.83 77.75
N LEU A 191 107.76 25.28 76.67
CA LEU A 191 109.09 24.83 76.31
C LEU A 191 110.09 25.15 77.42
N THR A 192 111.01 24.21 77.71
CA THR A 192 112.08 24.50 78.67
C THR A 192 112.98 25.61 78.13
N PRO A 193 113.63 26.41 78.99
CA PRO A 193 114.47 27.54 78.54
C PRO A 193 115.56 27.15 77.54
N TYR A 194 116.11 25.93 77.66
CA TYR A 194 117.15 25.42 76.78
C TYR A 194 116.59 24.99 75.43
N GLU A 195 115.44 24.29 75.42
CA GLU A 195 114.73 23.92 74.19
C GLU A 195 114.26 25.15 73.44
N ALA A 196 113.65 26.12 74.13
CA ALA A 196 113.20 27.37 73.52
C ALA A 196 114.37 28.13 72.86
N ARG A 197 115.56 28.15 73.49
CA ARG A 197 116.75 28.80 72.92
C ARG A 197 117.32 28.03 71.72
N ALA A 198 117.37 26.70 71.81
CA ALA A 198 117.83 25.86 70.70
C ALA A 198 116.89 26.00 69.49
N ILE A 199 115.57 25.87 69.71
CA ILE A 199 114.55 26.00 68.67
C ILE A 199 114.55 27.43 68.09
N ALA A 200 114.65 28.47 68.93
CA ALA A 200 114.76 29.84 68.44
C ALA A 200 116.03 30.09 67.61
N SER A 201 117.15 29.43 67.93
CA SER A 201 118.36 29.53 67.11
C SER A 201 118.13 28.94 65.72
N VAL A 202 117.53 27.74 65.65
CA VAL A 202 117.21 27.07 64.37
C VAL A 202 116.19 27.88 63.57
N LEU A 203 115.12 28.36 64.22
CA LEU A 203 114.11 29.19 63.56
C LEU A 203 114.67 30.53 63.09
N GLN A 204 115.57 31.14 63.84
CA GLN A 204 116.29 32.35 63.40
C GLN A 204 117.08 32.07 62.13
N GLU A 205 117.85 30.98 62.09
CA GLU A 205 118.54 30.55 60.88
C GLU A 205 117.55 30.32 59.73
N CYS A 206 116.41 29.66 59.95
CA CYS A 206 115.40 29.46 58.90
C CYS A 206 114.81 30.79 58.39
N VAL A 207 114.51 31.74 59.28
CA VAL A 207 114.00 33.07 58.92
C VAL A 207 115.05 33.86 58.13
N ASP A 208 116.33 33.77 58.52
CA ASP A 208 117.45 34.42 57.84
C ASP A 208 117.71 33.80 56.46
N HIS A 209 117.66 32.46 56.34
CA HIS A 209 117.74 31.77 55.05
C HIS A 209 116.56 32.14 54.15
N LEU A 210 115.34 32.18 54.68
CA LEU A 210 114.19 32.67 53.92
C LEU A 210 114.41 34.13 53.50
N ALA A 211 114.99 34.99 54.34
CA ALA A 211 115.35 36.36 53.96
C ALA A 211 116.34 36.40 52.78
N ILE A 212 117.36 35.53 52.78
CA ILE A 212 118.32 35.38 51.67
C ILE A 212 117.62 34.89 50.39
N VAL A 213 116.67 33.96 50.51
CA VAL A 213 115.88 33.42 49.38
C VAL A 213 115.09 34.52 48.66
N ARG A 214 114.69 35.59 49.37
CA ARG A 214 114.05 36.77 48.75
C ARG A 214 114.92 37.39 47.66
N TYR A 215 116.22 37.48 47.93
CA TYR A 215 117.18 38.17 47.07
C TYR A 215 117.67 37.28 45.92
N THR A 216 117.60 35.97 46.08
CA THR A 216 118.04 35.01 45.06
C THR A 216 117.00 34.77 43.98
N ILE A 217 115.71 34.90 44.29
CA ILE A 217 114.62 34.82 43.31
C ILE A 217 113.83 36.13 43.37
N PRO A 218 114.32 37.23 42.77
CA PRO A 218 113.63 38.51 42.83
C PRO A 218 112.34 38.46 42.02
N ALA A 219 111.21 38.34 42.71
CA ALA A 219 109.88 38.58 42.17
C ALA A 219 109.20 39.60 43.07
N GLU A 220 108.62 40.63 42.46
CA GLU A 220 107.85 41.63 43.18
C GLU A 220 106.53 41.00 43.64
N ILE A 221 106.33 40.96 44.95
CA ILE A 221 105.05 40.58 45.54
C ILE A 221 104.23 41.86 45.63
N ASP A 222 103.06 41.86 45.01
CA ASP A 222 102.11 42.96 45.19
C ASP A 222 101.55 42.92 46.62
N ASP A 223 101.78 43.99 47.38
CA ASP A 223 101.39 44.12 48.79
C ASP A 223 99.86 44.08 49.00
N ARG A 224 99.06 44.16 47.92
CA ARG A 224 97.59 44.08 47.97
C ARG A 224 97.05 42.66 48.07
N TRP A 225 97.91 41.65 48.05
CA TRP A 225 97.52 40.26 48.24
C TRP A 225 97.39 39.97 49.73
N ASP A 226 96.15 39.82 50.20
CA ASP A 226 95.85 39.46 51.57
C ASP A 226 96.12 37.95 51.76
N ASP A 227 97.05 37.59 52.66
CA ASP A 227 97.48 36.21 52.93
C ASP A 227 96.30 35.27 53.28
N ILE A 228 95.17 35.84 53.68
CA ILE A 228 94.03 35.16 54.28
C ILE A 228 93.09 34.54 53.22
N THR A 229 93.14 34.96 51.95
CA THR A 229 92.22 34.45 50.92
C THR A 229 92.94 34.02 49.65
N LYS A 230 93.33 32.75 49.59
CA LYS A 230 93.65 32.11 48.30
C LYS A 230 92.35 32.05 47.48
N PRO A 231 92.28 32.64 46.27
CA PRO A 231 91.09 32.51 45.44
C PRO A 231 90.80 31.02 45.18
N ILE A 232 89.52 30.63 45.22
CA ILE A 232 89.04 29.24 45.07
C ILE A 232 89.71 28.54 43.87
N ASN A 233 89.92 29.29 42.79
CA ASN A 233 90.50 28.81 41.54
C ASN A 233 92.00 28.44 41.64
N GLU A 234 92.74 29.04 42.58
CA GLU A 234 94.15 28.71 42.86
C GLU A 234 94.29 27.51 43.80
N LYS A 235 93.27 27.26 44.64
CA LYS A 235 93.23 26.14 45.59
C LYS A 235 92.77 24.83 44.94
N TYR A 236 91.87 24.91 43.95
CA TYR A 236 91.25 23.76 43.28
C TYR A 236 91.56 23.72 41.77
N GLY A 237 92.73 24.23 41.35
CA GLY A 237 93.08 24.38 39.93
C GLY A 237 92.88 23.11 39.10
N GLY A 238 91.97 23.20 38.12
CA GLY A 238 91.87 22.29 36.98
C GLY A 238 93.09 22.40 36.05
N PRO A 239 93.17 21.59 34.99
CA PRO A 239 94.42 21.25 34.29
C PRO A 239 95.12 22.46 33.64
N GLU A 240 96.41 22.61 33.97
CA GLU A 240 97.58 23.24 33.29
C GLU A 240 97.41 24.33 32.21
N GLU A 241 96.31 25.08 32.16
CA GLU A 241 96.26 26.32 31.36
C GLU A 241 96.79 27.50 32.20
N PRO A 242 97.69 28.36 31.67
CA PRO A 242 98.25 29.48 32.42
C PRO A 242 97.14 30.36 32.96
N HIS A 243 97.01 30.39 34.29
CA HIS A 243 95.85 30.90 34.99
C HIS A 243 95.70 32.42 34.82
N ILE A 244 94.66 32.81 34.10
CA ILE A 244 94.21 34.19 33.97
C ILE A 244 93.26 34.47 35.13
N ILE A 245 93.73 35.17 36.18
CA ILE A 245 92.81 35.68 37.21
C ILE A 245 92.12 36.92 36.61
N ILE A 246 90.94 36.70 36.04
CA ILE A 246 90.11 37.77 35.49
C ILE A 246 89.48 38.54 36.66
N ARG A 247 89.99 39.75 36.94
CA ARG A 247 89.39 40.70 37.90
C ARG A 247 88.45 41.65 37.17
N GLU A 248 87.37 41.10 36.62
CA GLU A 248 86.43 41.83 35.75
C GLU A 248 85.82 43.07 36.46
N GLU A 249 85.69 43.04 37.79
CA GLU A 249 85.06 44.10 38.58
C GLU A 249 85.95 45.35 38.82
N THR A 250 87.24 45.30 38.50
CA THR A 250 88.18 46.42 38.78
C THR A 250 88.82 47.07 37.55
N ASN A 251 88.48 46.61 36.33
CA ASN A 251 89.08 47.08 35.06
C ASN A 251 90.63 47.03 35.00
N LEU A 252 91.26 46.21 35.85
CA LEU A 252 92.71 46.01 35.84
C LEU A 252 93.08 44.83 34.94
N PRO A 253 94.26 44.87 34.27
CA PRO A 253 94.71 43.77 33.44
C PRO A 253 94.84 42.47 34.26
N PRO A 254 94.52 41.30 33.68
CA PRO A 254 94.59 40.04 34.39
C PRO A 254 96.02 39.77 34.89
N LEU A 255 96.13 39.44 36.18
CA LEU A 255 97.42 39.11 36.79
C LEU A 255 97.77 37.66 36.43
N MET A 256 98.86 37.50 35.68
CA MET A 256 99.47 36.20 35.41
C MET A 256 100.38 35.86 36.58
N LEU A 257 99.97 34.93 37.44
CA LEU A 257 100.86 34.44 38.49
C LEU A 257 102.03 33.69 37.83
N SER A 258 103.22 34.25 37.90
CA SER A 258 104.43 33.49 37.62
C SER A 258 104.66 32.48 38.75
N ASN A 259 105.18 31.30 38.44
CA ASN A 259 105.62 30.33 39.46
C ASN A 259 106.59 30.97 40.48
N ALA A 260 107.37 31.96 40.04
CA ALA A 260 108.26 32.74 40.90
C ALA A 260 107.50 33.66 41.88
N GLU A 261 106.36 34.24 41.47
CA GLU A 261 105.52 35.07 42.34
C GLU A 261 104.78 34.22 43.37
N LYS A 262 104.21 33.08 42.96
CA LYS A 262 103.60 32.11 43.88
C LYS A 262 104.62 31.64 44.93
N PHE A 263 105.82 31.27 44.48
CA PHE A 263 106.90 30.88 45.39
C PHE A 263 107.29 32.01 46.36
N GLN A 264 107.40 33.25 45.89
CA GLN A 264 107.69 34.40 46.75
C GLN A 264 106.58 34.69 47.76
N ARG A 265 105.30 34.46 47.41
CA ARG A 265 104.17 34.54 48.34
C ARG A 265 104.24 33.47 49.41
N ASP A 266 104.35 32.19 49.02
CA ASP A 266 104.46 31.08 49.95
C ASP A 266 105.66 31.28 50.89
N ARG A 267 106.79 31.77 50.35
CA ARG A 267 107.99 32.13 51.13
C ARG A 267 107.72 33.30 52.08
N THR A 268 107.01 34.34 51.67
CA THR A 268 106.72 35.51 52.52
C THR A 268 105.74 35.16 53.64
N TYR A 269 104.74 34.36 53.33
CA TYR A 269 103.84 33.77 54.30
C TYR A 269 104.59 32.93 55.35
N MET A 270 105.40 31.96 54.89
CA MET A 270 106.22 31.13 55.78
C MET A 270 107.18 31.98 56.61
N HIS A 271 107.81 33.00 56.01
CA HIS A 271 108.68 33.92 56.74
C HIS A 271 107.93 34.69 57.82
N LYS A 272 106.71 35.16 57.56
CA LYS A 272 105.85 35.87 58.52
C LYS A 272 105.47 34.95 59.69
N ILE A 273 104.95 33.76 59.41
CA ILE A 273 104.55 32.78 60.44
C ILE A 273 105.75 32.33 61.27
N LEU A 274 106.88 31.97 60.63
CA LEU A 274 108.08 31.54 61.35
C LEU A 274 108.70 32.66 62.17
N LYS A 275 108.66 33.92 61.68
CA LYS A 275 109.13 35.07 62.45
C LYS A 275 108.24 35.35 63.66
N MET A 276 106.91 35.32 63.50
CA MET A 276 105.97 35.47 64.61
C MET A 276 106.16 34.36 65.65
N THR A 277 106.33 33.10 65.20
CA THR A 277 106.61 31.95 66.07
C THR A 277 107.96 32.09 66.79
N LEU A 278 108.98 32.57 66.08
CA LEU A 278 110.31 32.83 66.64
C LEU A 278 110.26 33.88 67.75
N ASP A 279 109.54 34.99 67.51
CA ASP A 279 109.32 36.03 68.50
C ASP A 279 108.50 35.49 69.69
N GLU A 280 107.49 34.66 69.45
CA GLU A 280 106.70 34.02 70.49
C GLU A 280 107.54 33.08 71.37
N ILE A 281 108.39 32.25 70.78
CA ILE A 281 109.27 31.34 71.51
C ILE A 281 110.32 32.11 72.33
N LYS A 282 110.88 33.19 71.78
CA LYS A 282 111.88 34.03 72.49
C LYS A 282 111.29 34.71 73.72
N HIS A 283 110.07 35.23 73.62
CA HIS A 283 109.46 36.06 74.68
C HIS A 283 108.59 35.24 75.64
N TYR A 284 107.81 34.30 75.13
CA TYR A 284 106.78 33.58 75.87
C TYR A 284 107.04 32.08 76.01
N ARG A 285 108.03 31.53 75.27
CA ARG A 285 108.36 30.09 75.22
C ARG A 285 107.18 29.21 74.82
N LYS A 286 106.30 29.75 73.98
CA LYS A 286 105.15 29.11 73.37
C LYS A 286 105.23 29.25 71.86
N PHE A 287 104.45 28.45 71.16
CA PHE A 287 104.36 28.46 69.70
C PHE A 287 102.92 28.40 69.23
N ASN A 288 102.02 29.04 69.99
CA ASN A 288 100.59 29.03 69.73
C ASN A 288 100.29 29.57 68.33
N VAL A 289 101.06 30.52 67.81
CA VAL A 289 100.87 31.06 66.45
C VAL A 289 101.05 29.98 65.38
N LEU A 290 102.05 29.11 65.53
CA LEU A 290 102.26 28.00 64.59
C LEU A 290 101.17 26.92 64.75
N GLU A 291 100.74 26.67 65.99
CA GLU A 291 99.67 25.71 66.29
C GLU A 291 98.31 26.15 65.74
N GLU A 292 97.93 27.42 65.95
CA GLU A 292 96.72 28.03 65.39
C GLU A 292 96.74 27.92 63.86
N GLU A 293 97.86 28.26 63.22
CA GLU A 293 98.02 28.18 61.76
C GLU A 293 97.93 26.74 61.23
N VAL A 294 98.56 25.78 61.90
CA VAL A 294 98.46 24.35 61.55
C VAL A 294 97.02 23.85 61.72
N ASN A 295 96.34 24.26 62.79
CA ASN A 295 94.94 23.91 63.03
C ASN A 295 94.00 24.54 62.01
N ASP A 296 94.27 25.75 61.55
CA ASP A 296 93.48 26.41 60.50
C ASP A 296 93.71 25.75 59.13
N ILE A 297 94.95 25.37 58.80
CA ILE A 297 95.25 24.55 57.60
C ILE A 297 94.53 23.19 57.67
N MET A 298 94.55 22.56 58.84
CA MET A 298 93.89 21.27 59.06
C MET A 298 92.37 21.37 58.94
N ARG A 299 91.76 22.40 59.54
CA ARG A 299 90.33 22.68 59.41
C ARG A 299 89.94 22.92 57.96
N MET A 300 90.75 23.71 57.24
CA MET A 300 90.55 23.91 55.82
C MET A 300 90.55 22.58 55.06
N LEU A 301 91.56 21.73 55.24
CA LEU A 301 91.65 20.41 54.57
C LEU A 301 90.47 19.50 54.90
N GLU A 302 89.99 19.52 56.15
CA GLU A 302 88.78 18.80 56.55
C GLU A 302 87.54 19.34 55.84
N ASP A 303 87.38 20.66 55.77
CA ASP A 303 86.29 21.30 55.03
C ASP A 303 86.34 20.96 53.53
N GLU A 304 87.53 20.88 52.91
CA GLU A 304 87.68 20.45 51.51
C GLU A 304 87.28 18.99 51.33
N ASN A 305 87.73 18.11 52.23
CA ASN A 305 87.38 16.69 52.19
C ASN A 305 85.87 16.48 52.42
N ASN A 306 85.26 17.29 53.29
CA ASN A 306 83.81 17.29 53.50
C ASN A 306 83.07 17.81 52.27
N LEU A 307 83.60 18.84 51.61
CA LEU A 307 83.04 19.37 50.37
C LEU A 307 83.13 18.32 49.25
N ASP A 308 84.26 17.64 49.08
CA ASP A 308 84.46 16.58 48.08
C ASP A 308 83.51 15.39 48.31
N LYS A 309 83.38 14.93 49.55
CA LYS A 309 82.38 13.91 49.93
C LYS A 309 80.95 14.36 49.64
N THR A 310 80.65 15.64 49.86
CA THR A 310 79.33 16.20 49.57
C THR A 310 79.09 16.30 48.07
N CYS A 311 80.09 16.72 47.29
CA CYS A 311 80.05 16.77 45.83
C CYS A 311 79.83 15.37 45.23
N THR A 312 80.62 14.39 45.62
CA THR A 312 80.45 13.00 45.16
C THR A 312 79.10 12.41 45.56
N PHE A 313 78.57 12.76 46.74
CA PHE A 313 77.21 12.39 47.14
C PHE A 313 76.15 13.02 46.23
N TRP A 314 76.22 14.32 45.95
CA TRP A 314 75.29 15.00 45.05
C TRP A 314 75.41 14.50 43.61
N GLU A 315 76.61 14.22 43.12
CA GLU A 315 76.83 13.60 41.81
C GLU A 315 76.14 12.25 41.71
N ASN A 316 76.27 11.41 42.75
CA ASN A 316 75.58 10.13 42.83
C ASN A 316 74.05 10.30 42.82
N GLN A 317 73.52 11.26 43.58
CA GLN A 317 72.08 11.56 43.55
C GLN A 317 71.60 12.05 42.18
N VAL A 318 72.35 12.95 41.53
CA VAL A 318 72.04 13.44 40.19
C VAL A 318 72.07 12.28 39.18
N ASN A 319 73.04 11.37 39.29
CA ASN A 319 73.11 10.19 38.42
C ASN A 319 71.94 9.24 38.65
N GLN A 320 71.51 9.01 39.90
CA GLN A 320 70.32 8.22 40.22
C GLN A 320 69.06 8.85 39.65
N LEU A 321 68.88 10.17 39.81
CA LEU A 321 67.73 10.89 39.23
C LEU A 321 67.73 10.84 37.71
N ARG A 322 68.89 10.99 37.07
CA ARG A 322 69.03 10.84 35.60
C ARG A 322 68.65 9.43 35.15
N GLN A 323 69.05 8.41 35.89
CA GLN A 323 68.69 7.03 35.60
C GLN A 323 67.19 6.79 35.76
N LEU A 324 66.57 7.28 36.84
CA LEU A 324 65.12 7.20 37.05
C LEU A 324 64.34 7.91 35.95
N ILE A 325 64.75 9.11 35.53
CA ILE A 325 64.14 9.83 34.40
C ILE A 325 64.26 9.01 33.12
N LYS A 326 65.42 8.40 32.86
CA LYS A 326 65.64 7.55 31.68
C LYS A 326 64.77 6.30 31.68
N ASP A 327 64.61 5.66 32.83
CA ASP A 327 63.79 4.46 32.98
C ASP A 327 62.30 4.76 32.86
N GLU A 328 61.83 5.87 33.47
CA GLU A 328 60.45 6.32 33.38
C GLU A 328 60.10 6.78 31.96
N THR A 329 60.97 7.56 31.30
CA THR A 329 60.76 7.93 29.88
C THR A 329 60.71 6.71 28.97
N SER A 330 61.57 5.71 29.21
CA SER A 330 61.54 4.44 28.47
C SER A 330 60.25 3.65 28.72
N LYS A 331 59.74 3.65 29.95
CA LYS A 331 58.48 3.00 30.33
C LYS A 331 57.28 3.67 29.63
N GLN A 332 57.19 5.00 29.72
CA GLN A 332 56.15 5.79 29.06
C GLN A 332 56.16 5.59 27.54
N GLU A 333 57.33 5.48 26.93
CA GLU A 333 57.41 5.22 25.50
C GLU A 333 56.89 3.83 25.11
N ARG A 334 57.14 2.80 25.94
CA ARG A 334 56.55 1.47 25.73
C ARG A 334 55.03 1.48 25.86
N GLU A 335 54.50 2.14 26.88
CA GLU A 335 53.04 2.28 27.10
C GLU A 335 52.39 3.03 25.93
N LYS A 336 53.00 4.13 25.47
CA LYS A 336 52.55 4.87 24.28
C LYS A 336 52.51 3.97 23.04
N ARG A 337 53.53 3.14 22.82
CA ARG A 337 53.57 2.19 21.70
C ARG A 337 52.48 1.12 21.83
N GLN A 338 52.20 0.61 23.03
CA GLN A 338 51.14 -0.35 23.26
C GLN A 338 49.75 0.26 23.03
N LEU A 339 49.49 1.45 23.57
CA LEU A 339 48.24 2.18 23.35
C LEU A 339 48.01 2.46 21.86
N LEU A 340 49.05 2.85 21.12
CA LEU A 340 48.95 3.10 19.69
C LEU A 340 48.64 1.82 18.90
N LYS A 341 49.25 0.69 19.25
CA LYS A 341 48.91 -0.62 18.66
C LYS A 341 47.47 -1.01 18.97
N SER A 342 47.02 -0.87 20.20
CA SER A 342 45.64 -1.15 20.60
C SER A 342 44.65 -0.26 19.84
N ALA A 343 44.95 1.03 19.68
CA ALA A 343 44.13 1.97 18.92
C ALA A 343 44.07 1.61 17.41
N GLN A 344 45.18 1.14 16.83
CA GLN A 344 45.20 0.65 15.45
C GLN A 344 44.37 -0.62 15.28
N MET A 345 44.48 -1.56 16.22
CA MET A 345 43.70 -2.81 16.21
C MET A 345 42.21 -2.54 16.37
N THR A 346 41.81 -1.64 17.27
CA THR A 346 40.40 -1.26 17.42
C THR A 346 39.88 -0.51 16.19
N LYS A 347 40.69 0.35 15.57
CA LYS A 347 40.33 0.99 14.30
C LYS A 347 40.09 -0.03 13.19
N ALA A 348 40.99 -0.99 13.00
CA ALA A 348 40.82 -2.06 12.01
C ALA A 348 39.53 -2.86 12.26
N LYS A 349 39.25 -3.23 13.52
CA LYS A 349 38.00 -3.90 13.89
C LYS A 349 36.76 -3.04 13.58
N ILE A 350 36.81 -1.74 13.84
CA ILE A 350 35.71 -0.83 13.49
C ILE A 350 35.49 -0.81 11.98
N ASP A 351 36.56 -0.66 11.19
CA ASP A 351 36.48 -0.66 9.73
C ASP A 351 35.90 -1.98 9.18
N ASP A 352 36.32 -3.13 9.74
CA ASP A 352 35.76 -4.45 9.41
C ASP A 352 34.26 -4.54 9.72
N THR A 353 33.84 -4.06 10.90
CA THR A 353 32.40 -4.05 11.27
C THR A 353 31.57 -3.10 10.41
N ILE A 354 32.13 -1.94 10.02
CA ILE A 354 31.46 -1.02 9.09
C ILE A 354 31.27 -1.70 7.74
N TYR A 355 32.29 -2.40 7.25
CA TYR A 355 32.22 -3.15 6.00
C TYR A 355 31.18 -4.27 6.06
N GLU A 356 31.17 -5.07 7.14
CA GLU A 356 30.18 -6.14 7.35
C GLU A 356 28.75 -5.59 7.41
N VAL A 357 28.53 -4.48 8.14
CA VAL A 357 27.23 -3.82 8.22
C VAL A 357 26.81 -3.28 6.86
N ALA A 358 27.72 -2.66 6.10
CA ALA A 358 27.43 -2.16 4.76
C ALA A 358 27.03 -3.29 3.80
N LEU A 359 27.71 -4.44 3.86
CA LEU A 359 27.35 -5.63 3.08
C LEU A 359 25.96 -6.17 3.47
N LYS A 360 25.68 -6.29 4.77
CA LYS A 360 24.36 -6.74 5.25
C LYS A 360 23.25 -5.79 4.84
N MET A 361 23.48 -4.48 4.93
CA MET A 361 22.54 -3.45 4.47
C MET A 361 22.27 -3.56 2.97
N GLY A 362 23.32 -3.70 2.15
CA GLY A 362 23.15 -3.88 0.70
C GLY A 362 22.40 -5.17 0.34
N TYR A 363 22.60 -6.25 1.10
CA TYR A 363 21.82 -7.48 0.94
C TYR A 363 20.33 -7.26 1.25
N VAL A 364 20.02 -6.60 2.37
CA VAL A 364 18.62 -6.32 2.78
C VAL A 364 17.94 -5.42 1.76
N GLU A 365 18.60 -4.37 1.28
CA GLU A 365 18.07 -3.46 0.26
C GLU A 365 17.78 -4.20 -1.06
N ASN A 366 18.71 -5.04 -1.53
CA ASN A 366 18.49 -5.85 -2.73
C ASN A 366 17.34 -6.85 -2.56
N TRP A 367 17.21 -7.46 -1.37
CA TRP A 367 16.12 -8.37 -1.05
C TRP A 367 14.76 -7.67 -1.00
N GLU A 368 14.70 -6.49 -0.38
CA GLU A 368 13.49 -5.67 -0.32
C GLU A 368 13.07 -5.22 -1.74
N ASN A 369 14.01 -4.73 -2.54
CA ASN A 369 13.78 -4.36 -3.94
C ASN A 369 13.29 -5.54 -4.78
N ALA A 370 13.88 -6.73 -4.65
CA ALA A 370 13.44 -7.91 -5.36
C ALA A 370 12.00 -8.31 -4.99
N ARG A 371 11.66 -8.23 -3.69
CA ARG A 371 10.32 -8.53 -3.20
C ARG A 371 9.30 -7.49 -3.65
N PHE A 372 9.67 -6.21 -3.65
CA PHE A 372 8.84 -5.13 -4.17
C PHE A 372 8.56 -5.35 -5.66
N ASN A 373 9.59 -5.62 -6.46
CA ASN A 373 9.46 -5.89 -7.90
C ASN A 373 8.58 -7.12 -8.16
N GLN A 374 8.73 -8.19 -7.38
CA GLN A 374 7.88 -9.37 -7.48
C GLN A 374 6.41 -9.05 -7.20
N HIS A 375 6.13 -8.29 -6.14
CA HIS A 375 4.77 -7.88 -5.80
C HIS A 375 4.18 -6.96 -6.87
N SER A 376 4.96 -6.00 -7.37
CA SER A 376 4.55 -5.12 -8.44
C SER A 376 4.18 -5.91 -9.69
N LEU A 377 5.04 -6.84 -10.11
CA LEU A 377 4.78 -7.69 -11.29
C LEU A 377 3.52 -8.54 -11.11
N LYS A 378 3.31 -9.10 -9.92
CA LYS A 378 2.11 -9.88 -9.62
C LYS A 378 0.84 -9.03 -9.77
N ILE A 379 0.84 -7.83 -9.19
CA ILE A 379 -0.30 -6.91 -9.27
C ILE A 379 -0.56 -6.53 -10.73
N THR A 380 0.47 -6.17 -11.49
CA THR A 380 0.32 -5.82 -12.92
C THR A 380 -0.21 -6.99 -13.75
N THR A 381 0.18 -8.22 -13.43
CA THR A 381 -0.34 -9.41 -14.12
C THR A 381 -1.83 -9.62 -13.79
N GLU A 382 -2.21 -9.55 -12.52
CA GLU A 382 -3.62 -9.66 -12.09
C GLU A 382 -4.48 -8.53 -12.67
N GLU A 383 -3.95 -7.30 -12.74
CA GLU A 383 -4.62 -6.17 -13.37
C GLU A 383 -4.84 -6.41 -14.87
N GLN A 384 -3.83 -6.91 -15.59
CA GLN A 384 -3.95 -7.23 -17.00
C GLN A 384 -4.97 -8.36 -17.25
N ASP A 385 -5.01 -9.38 -16.40
CA ASP A 385 -5.98 -10.46 -16.48
C ASP A 385 -7.42 -9.92 -16.32
N LEU A 386 -7.65 -9.04 -15.34
CA LEU A 386 -8.95 -8.38 -15.14
C LEU A 386 -9.33 -7.47 -16.31
N LEU A 387 -8.37 -6.74 -16.88
CA LEU A 387 -8.62 -5.92 -18.08
C LEU A 387 -9.02 -6.78 -19.29
N ASN A 388 -8.36 -7.93 -19.46
CA ASN A 388 -8.73 -8.88 -20.51
C ASN A 388 -10.14 -9.46 -20.27
N GLU A 389 -10.49 -9.80 -19.03
CA GLU A 389 -11.85 -10.24 -18.68
C GLU A 389 -12.90 -9.16 -18.99
N ILE A 390 -12.62 -7.89 -18.65
CA ILE A 390 -13.51 -6.75 -18.97
C ILE A 390 -13.72 -6.63 -20.48
N ASP A 391 -12.66 -6.73 -21.29
CA ASP A 391 -12.75 -6.68 -22.75
C ASP A 391 -13.58 -7.85 -23.31
N GLU A 392 -13.42 -9.06 -22.75
CA GLU A 392 -14.28 -10.20 -23.12
C GLU A 392 -15.76 -9.96 -22.79
N TYR A 393 -16.07 -9.38 -21.62
CA TYR A 393 -17.45 -9.05 -21.27
C TYR A 393 -18.03 -7.96 -22.15
N GLN A 394 -17.25 -6.94 -22.52
CA GLN A 394 -17.67 -5.90 -23.46
C GLN A 394 -18.00 -6.48 -24.83
N LYS A 395 -17.17 -7.39 -25.35
CA LYS A 395 -17.45 -8.11 -26.61
C LYS A 395 -18.74 -8.91 -26.52
N LYS A 396 -18.97 -9.64 -25.42
CA LYS A 396 -20.21 -10.39 -25.19
C LYS A 396 -21.44 -9.47 -25.15
N GLN A 397 -21.33 -8.33 -24.47
CA GLN A 397 -22.39 -7.34 -24.39
C GLN A 397 -22.76 -6.76 -25.77
N ILE A 398 -21.76 -6.46 -26.60
CA ILE A 398 -21.98 -5.98 -27.98
C ILE A 398 -22.73 -7.04 -28.80
N ILE A 399 -22.32 -8.31 -28.70
CA ILE A 399 -23.00 -9.41 -29.40
C ILE A 399 -24.44 -9.59 -28.91
N GLU A 400 -24.67 -9.57 -27.59
CA GLU A 400 -26.00 -9.66 -27.00
C GLU A 400 -26.91 -8.52 -27.47
N LYS A 401 -26.37 -7.29 -27.56
CA LYS A 401 -27.09 -6.14 -28.11
C LYS A 401 -27.50 -6.38 -29.56
N ILE A 402 -26.57 -6.84 -30.41
CA ILE A 402 -26.86 -7.15 -31.83
C ILE A 402 -27.96 -8.22 -31.95
N VAL A 403 -27.87 -9.31 -31.19
CA VAL A 403 -28.86 -10.39 -31.20
C VAL A 403 -30.22 -9.89 -30.70
N THR A 404 -30.24 -9.05 -29.66
CA THR A 404 -31.47 -8.45 -29.13
C THR A 404 -32.12 -7.54 -30.16
N ASP A 405 -31.34 -6.72 -30.87
CA ASP A 405 -31.83 -5.84 -31.93
C ASP A 405 -32.40 -6.65 -33.11
N GLU A 406 -31.74 -7.75 -33.50
CA GLU A 406 -32.21 -8.67 -34.55
C GLU A 406 -33.52 -9.38 -34.14
N ILE A 407 -33.60 -9.88 -32.91
CA ILE A 407 -34.83 -10.49 -32.36
C ILE A 407 -35.98 -9.47 -32.34
N CYS A 408 -35.71 -8.23 -31.92
CA CYS A 408 -36.69 -7.15 -31.94
C CYS A 408 -37.17 -6.85 -33.37
N ALA A 409 -36.26 -6.77 -34.35
CA ALA A 409 -36.60 -6.56 -35.74
C ALA A 409 -37.48 -7.69 -36.31
N TYR A 410 -37.13 -8.95 -36.02
CA TYR A 410 -37.94 -10.11 -36.40
C TYR A 410 -39.35 -10.06 -35.82
N TYR A 411 -39.50 -9.76 -34.53
CA TYR A 411 -40.82 -9.64 -33.92
C TYR A 411 -41.63 -8.49 -34.50
N GLN A 412 -41.01 -7.35 -34.79
CA GLN A 412 -41.67 -6.22 -35.44
C GLN A 412 -42.16 -6.58 -36.86
N GLU A 413 -41.34 -7.29 -37.63
CA GLU A 413 -41.73 -7.79 -38.96
C GLU A 413 -42.88 -8.79 -38.86
N ASN A 414 -42.79 -9.74 -37.94
CA ASN A 414 -43.85 -10.73 -37.72
C ASN A 414 -45.18 -10.07 -37.28
N ILE A 415 -45.12 -9.07 -36.40
CA ILE A 415 -46.30 -8.28 -36.01
C ILE A 415 -46.90 -7.61 -37.24
N LYS A 416 -46.11 -6.94 -38.07
CA LYS A 416 -46.59 -6.31 -39.32
C LYS A 416 -47.22 -7.32 -40.28
N ASN A 417 -46.64 -8.50 -40.42
CA ASN A 417 -47.20 -9.57 -41.25
C ASN A 417 -48.56 -10.03 -40.73
N MET A 418 -48.70 -10.25 -39.42
CA MET A 418 -49.98 -10.59 -38.79
C MET A 418 -51.00 -9.45 -38.92
N GLU A 419 -50.59 -8.19 -38.78
CA GLU A 419 -51.46 -7.02 -39.00
C GLU A 419 -51.96 -6.96 -40.46
N ASN A 420 -51.09 -7.25 -41.43
CA ASN A 420 -51.48 -7.31 -42.84
C ASN A 420 -52.45 -8.46 -43.12
N GLU A 421 -52.20 -9.66 -42.58
CA GLU A 421 -53.14 -10.79 -42.70
C GLU A 421 -54.50 -10.44 -42.07
N MET A 422 -54.51 -9.78 -40.91
CA MET A 422 -55.74 -9.30 -40.28
C MET A 422 -56.50 -8.32 -41.17
N LEU A 423 -55.80 -7.38 -41.83
CA LEU A 423 -56.40 -6.45 -42.78
C LEU A 423 -56.97 -7.19 -44.00
N GLU A 424 -56.24 -8.14 -44.57
CA GLU A 424 -56.72 -8.96 -45.69
C GLU A 424 -57.99 -9.76 -45.33
N TRP A 425 -58.02 -10.39 -44.14
CA TRP A 425 -59.21 -11.09 -43.65
C TRP A 425 -60.38 -10.15 -43.39
N SER A 426 -60.12 -8.94 -42.90
CA SER A 426 -61.15 -7.91 -42.71
C SER A 426 -61.75 -7.50 -44.06
N ASP A 427 -60.92 -7.22 -45.07
CA ASP A 427 -61.35 -6.88 -46.43
C ASP A 427 -62.16 -8.02 -47.06
N GLN A 428 -61.72 -9.27 -46.91
CA GLN A 428 -62.47 -10.44 -47.39
C GLN A 428 -63.83 -10.56 -46.72
N TYR A 429 -63.89 -10.39 -45.39
CA TYR A 429 -65.14 -10.42 -44.65
C TYR A 429 -66.09 -9.32 -45.11
N ASP A 430 -65.60 -8.09 -45.28
CA ASP A 430 -66.40 -6.97 -45.78
C ASP A 430 -66.93 -7.22 -47.19
N GLN A 431 -66.09 -7.75 -48.09
CA GLN A 431 -66.52 -8.15 -49.44
C GLN A 431 -67.57 -9.27 -49.42
N GLU A 432 -67.42 -10.27 -48.55
CA GLU A 432 -68.43 -11.30 -48.36
C GLU A 432 -69.74 -10.72 -47.83
N MET A 433 -69.68 -9.82 -46.85
CA MET A 433 -70.83 -9.13 -46.29
C MET A 433 -71.56 -8.30 -47.36
N GLU A 434 -70.84 -7.55 -48.18
CA GLU A 434 -71.41 -6.82 -49.33
C GLU A 434 -72.04 -7.77 -50.35
N LYS A 435 -71.41 -8.91 -50.64
CA LYS A 435 -71.98 -9.92 -51.54
C LYS A 435 -73.26 -10.52 -50.97
N ARG A 436 -73.28 -10.91 -49.68
CA ARG A 436 -74.48 -11.43 -49.02
C ARG A 436 -75.58 -10.38 -48.96
N GLN A 437 -75.24 -9.12 -48.73
CA GLN A 437 -76.21 -8.02 -48.73
C GLN A 437 -76.83 -7.85 -50.12
N ARG A 438 -76.02 -7.88 -51.19
CA ARG A 438 -76.51 -7.87 -52.57
C ARG A 438 -77.42 -9.06 -52.87
N ASP A 439 -77.06 -10.27 -52.42
CA ASP A 439 -77.89 -11.46 -52.60
C ASP A 439 -79.23 -11.34 -51.87
N ILE A 440 -79.24 -10.80 -50.63
CA ILE A 440 -80.45 -10.49 -49.87
C ILE A 440 -81.33 -9.50 -50.65
N ASP A 441 -80.74 -8.44 -51.19
CA ASP A 441 -81.51 -7.41 -51.91
C ASP A 441 -82.06 -7.95 -53.24
N ASN A 442 -81.30 -8.77 -53.97
CA ASN A 442 -81.79 -9.50 -55.13
C ASN A 442 -82.95 -10.45 -54.78
N LEU A 443 -82.86 -11.16 -53.65
CA LEU A 443 -83.95 -12.02 -53.18
C LEU A 443 -85.19 -11.22 -52.79
N LYS A 444 -85.03 -10.04 -52.17
CA LYS A 444 -86.16 -9.13 -51.89
C LYS A 444 -86.86 -8.68 -53.18
N VAL A 445 -86.10 -8.31 -54.21
CA VAL A 445 -86.65 -7.95 -55.53
C VAL A 445 -87.46 -9.12 -56.10
N LYS A 446 -86.90 -10.33 -56.13
CA LYS A 446 -87.63 -11.53 -56.59
C LYS A 446 -88.89 -11.82 -55.79
N VAL A 447 -88.85 -11.65 -54.47
CA VAL A 447 -90.03 -11.80 -53.61
C VAL A 447 -91.10 -10.77 -53.97
N GLU A 448 -90.71 -9.54 -54.26
CA GLU A 448 -91.66 -8.49 -54.66
C GLU A 448 -92.23 -8.73 -56.06
N GLU A 449 -91.42 -9.19 -57.02
CA GLU A 449 -91.87 -9.67 -58.34
C GLU A 449 -92.90 -10.79 -58.20
N GLN A 450 -92.61 -11.80 -57.37
CA GLN A 450 -93.54 -12.90 -57.10
C GLN A 450 -94.83 -12.43 -56.42
N LYS A 451 -94.76 -11.45 -55.53
CA LYS A 451 -95.97 -10.86 -54.93
C LYS A 451 -96.82 -10.15 -55.98
N LEU A 452 -96.21 -9.39 -56.89
CA LEU A 452 -96.92 -8.76 -58.00
C LEU A 452 -97.57 -9.80 -58.91
N GLU A 453 -96.85 -10.87 -59.27
CA GLU A 453 -97.40 -11.98 -60.05
C GLU A 453 -98.59 -12.65 -59.33
N ILE A 454 -98.48 -12.88 -58.01
CA ILE A 454 -99.60 -13.40 -57.22
C ILE A 454 -100.78 -12.42 -57.21
N GLN A 455 -100.54 -11.11 -57.11
CA GLN A 455 -101.59 -10.10 -57.18
C GLN A 455 -102.29 -10.11 -58.55
N ASP A 456 -101.54 -10.18 -59.65
CA ASP A 456 -102.09 -10.29 -61.00
C ASP A 456 -102.92 -11.58 -61.18
N LEU A 457 -102.43 -12.71 -60.66
CA LEU A 457 -103.17 -13.97 -60.66
C LEU A 457 -104.46 -13.88 -59.83
N HIS A 458 -104.44 -13.15 -58.71
CA HIS A 458 -105.64 -12.87 -57.91
C HIS A 458 -106.65 -12.03 -58.71
N ILE A 459 -106.20 -10.97 -59.39
CA ILE A 459 -107.06 -10.16 -60.28
C ILE A 459 -107.67 -11.04 -61.38
N MET A 460 -106.86 -11.81 -62.09
CA MET A 460 -107.36 -12.73 -63.13
C MET A 460 -108.34 -13.77 -62.57
N LYS A 461 -108.09 -14.26 -61.35
CA LYS A 461 -109.01 -15.20 -60.68
C LYS A 461 -110.33 -14.51 -60.38
N ASP A 462 -110.32 -13.29 -59.86
CA ASP A 462 -111.52 -12.53 -59.52
C ASP A 462 -112.32 -12.19 -60.79
N GLU A 463 -111.66 -11.77 -61.88
CA GLU A 463 -112.29 -11.57 -63.19
C GLU A 463 -112.94 -12.86 -63.72
N ARG A 464 -112.22 -14.00 -63.64
CA ARG A 464 -112.77 -15.30 -64.06
C ARG A 464 -113.93 -15.73 -63.17
N GLN A 465 -113.86 -15.45 -61.86
CA GLN A 465 -114.94 -15.74 -60.92
C GLN A 465 -116.18 -14.90 -61.25
N GLU A 466 -116.02 -13.62 -61.59
CA GLU A 466 -117.11 -12.76 -62.05
C GLU A 466 -117.77 -13.30 -63.32
N VAL A 467 -116.98 -13.79 -64.29
CA VAL A 467 -117.51 -14.44 -65.51
C VAL A 467 -118.28 -15.73 -65.17
N ILE A 468 -117.76 -16.56 -64.27
CA ILE A 468 -118.43 -17.79 -63.82
C ILE A 468 -119.75 -17.44 -63.12
N ASP A 469 -119.74 -16.45 -62.22
CA ASP A 469 -120.91 -16.02 -61.46
C ASP A 469 -121.98 -15.43 -62.39
N ASN A 470 -121.57 -14.64 -63.39
CA ASN A 470 -122.46 -14.13 -64.45
C ASN A 470 -123.07 -15.28 -65.27
N TYR A 471 -122.27 -16.29 -65.62
CA TYR A 471 -122.75 -17.46 -66.36
C TYR A 471 -123.72 -18.32 -65.52
N LEU A 472 -123.42 -18.52 -64.23
CA LEU A 472 -124.32 -19.22 -63.29
C LEU A 472 -125.61 -18.43 -63.06
N ALA A 473 -125.54 -17.10 -63.00
CA ALA A 473 -126.72 -16.23 -62.93
C ALA A 473 -127.57 -16.33 -64.19
N GLU A 474 -126.94 -16.36 -65.38
CA GLU A 474 -127.64 -16.55 -66.65
C GLU A 474 -128.24 -17.95 -66.78
N ILE A 475 -127.55 -19.00 -66.32
CA ILE A 475 -128.12 -20.35 -66.22
C ILE A 475 -129.33 -20.35 -65.31
N LYS A 476 -129.26 -19.73 -64.13
CA LYS A 476 -130.42 -19.61 -63.23
C LYS A 476 -131.57 -18.86 -63.91
N ARG A 477 -131.29 -17.77 -64.63
CA ARG A 477 -132.30 -17.04 -65.41
C ARG A 477 -132.96 -17.95 -66.44
N LEU A 478 -132.16 -18.71 -67.19
CA LEU A 478 -132.65 -19.67 -68.19
C LEU A 478 -133.42 -20.84 -67.55
N GLU A 479 -133.03 -21.31 -66.36
CA GLU A 479 -133.77 -22.32 -65.61
C GLU A 479 -135.11 -21.80 -65.10
N GLU A 480 -135.17 -20.55 -64.64
CA GLU A 480 -136.43 -19.91 -64.24
C GLU A 480 -137.35 -19.69 -65.45
N GLU A 481 -136.79 -19.27 -66.58
CA GLU A 481 -137.50 -19.10 -67.84
C GLU A 481 -138.00 -20.46 -68.39
N ALA A 482 -137.18 -21.52 -68.26
CA ALA A 482 -137.57 -22.89 -68.58
C ALA A 482 -138.64 -23.44 -67.63
N LYS A 483 -138.57 -23.13 -66.33
CA LYS A 483 -139.63 -23.45 -65.35
C LYS A 483 -140.94 -22.74 -65.70
N TYR A 484 -140.87 -21.47 -66.11
CA TYR A 484 -142.02 -20.71 -66.57
C TYR A 484 -142.63 -21.30 -67.86
N GLN A 485 -141.80 -21.65 -68.85
CA GLN A 485 -142.27 -22.34 -70.06
C GLN A 485 -142.83 -23.74 -69.76
N ALA A 486 -142.24 -24.48 -68.82
CA ALA A 486 -142.75 -25.76 -68.38
C ALA A 486 -144.13 -25.62 -67.72
N LEU A 487 -144.35 -24.55 -66.94
CA LEU A 487 -145.66 -24.22 -66.36
C LEU A 487 -146.70 -23.91 -67.46
N LEU A 488 -146.33 -23.10 -68.46
CA LEU A 488 -147.18 -22.81 -69.62
C LEU A 488 -147.52 -24.07 -70.42
N ASN A 489 -146.53 -24.91 -70.70
CA ASN A 489 -146.72 -26.19 -71.40
C ASN A 489 -147.55 -27.16 -70.57
N HIS A 490 -147.40 -27.16 -69.24
CA HIS A 490 -148.23 -27.97 -68.35
C HIS A 490 -149.69 -27.49 -68.37
N ALA A 491 -149.93 -26.18 -68.29
CA ALA A 491 -151.26 -25.60 -68.43
C ALA A 491 -151.87 -25.90 -69.81
N ALA A 492 -151.10 -25.76 -70.89
CA ALA A 492 -151.51 -26.14 -72.24
C ALA A 492 -151.84 -27.63 -72.35
N THR A 493 -151.05 -28.50 -71.69
CA THR A 493 -151.29 -29.95 -71.65
C THR A 493 -152.55 -30.29 -70.87
N VAL A 494 -152.84 -29.60 -69.76
CA VAL A 494 -154.07 -29.77 -68.97
C VAL A 494 -155.28 -29.34 -69.79
N ILE A 495 -155.20 -28.22 -70.51
CA ILE A 495 -156.27 -27.76 -71.41
C ILE A 495 -156.47 -28.75 -72.56
N GLN A 496 -155.40 -29.22 -73.21
CA GLN A 496 -155.48 -30.23 -74.27
C GLN A 496 -156.01 -31.57 -73.77
N ALA A 497 -155.66 -32.00 -72.55
CA ALA A 497 -156.17 -33.22 -71.93
C ALA A 497 -157.65 -33.10 -71.55
N ALA A 498 -158.11 -31.93 -71.09
CA ALA A 498 -159.51 -31.65 -70.83
C ALA A 498 -160.34 -31.71 -72.11
N ILE A 499 -159.86 -31.08 -73.20
CA ILE A 499 -160.54 -31.09 -74.51
C ILE A 499 -160.51 -32.49 -75.15
N ARG A 500 -159.37 -33.18 -75.13
CA ARG A 500 -159.27 -34.56 -75.66
C ARG A 500 -160.10 -35.55 -74.83
N GLY A 501 -160.15 -35.39 -73.51
CA GLY A 501 -161.01 -36.19 -72.64
C GLY A 501 -162.50 -35.95 -72.89
N TYR A 502 -162.89 -34.71 -73.17
CA TYR A 502 -164.25 -34.36 -73.59
C TYR A 502 -164.60 -35.00 -74.96
N LEU A 503 -163.70 -34.90 -75.94
CA LEU A 503 -163.86 -35.51 -77.27
C LEU A 503 -163.98 -37.05 -77.23
N VAL A 504 -163.19 -37.72 -76.38
CA VAL A 504 -163.23 -39.20 -76.22
C VAL A 504 -164.51 -39.66 -75.51
N ARG A 505 -165.08 -38.86 -74.60
CA ARG A 505 -166.31 -39.22 -73.87
C ARG A 505 -167.59 -39.00 -74.67
N HIS A 506 -167.57 -38.12 -75.67
CA HIS A 506 -168.72 -37.83 -76.53
C HIS A 506 -168.60 -38.43 -77.94
N GLU A 507 -167.63 -39.32 -78.17
CA GLU A 507 -167.47 -40.09 -79.43
C GLU A 507 -167.49 -39.23 -80.70
N LEU A 508 -166.97 -38.00 -80.60
CA LEU A 508 -166.90 -37.04 -81.71
C LEU A 508 -165.54 -37.14 -82.42
N GLY A 509 -165.57 -37.25 -83.75
CA GLY A 509 -164.39 -37.26 -84.62
C GLY A 509 -163.64 -38.60 -84.68
N GLU A 510 -162.32 -38.53 -84.88
CA GLU A 510 -161.43 -39.66 -85.20
C GLU A 510 -161.31 -40.76 -84.11
N TYR A 511 -162.03 -40.62 -82.99
CA TYR A 511 -161.97 -41.52 -81.83
C TYR A 511 -163.04 -42.63 -81.83
N LYS A 512 -163.89 -42.72 -82.87
CA LYS A 512 -164.80 -43.86 -83.08
C LYS A 512 -163.99 -45.18 -83.15
N ASN A 513 -164.35 -46.16 -82.30
CA ASN A 513 -163.77 -47.52 -82.21
C ASN A 513 -162.42 -47.67 -81.44
N LEU A 514 -161.97 -46.68 -80.67
CA LEU A 514 -160.68 -46.76 -79.97
C LEU A 514 -160.60 -47.90 -78.93
N ARG A 515 -161.72 -48.21 -78.24
CA ARG A 515 -161.79 -49.35 -77.29
C ARG A 515 -161.53 -50.70 -77.96
N ALA A 516 -161.93 -50.88 -79.22
CA ALA A 516 -161.67 -52.12 -79.97
C ALA A 516 -160.19 -52.26 -80.37
N ARG A 517 -159.53 -51.14 -80.69
CA ARG A 517 -158.13 -51.12 -81.13
C ARG A 517 -157.14 -51.44 -79.99
N LEU A 518 -157.43 -50.97 -78.77
CA LEU A 518 -156.60 -51.28 -77.58
C LEU A 518 -156.65 -52.77 -77.20
N ARG A 519 -157.80 -53.45 -77.38
CA ARG A 519 -157.89 -54.91 -77.16
C ARG A 519 -157.05 -55.72 -78.15
N LYS A 520 -156.91 -55.28 -79.41
CA LYS A 520 -156.03 -55.95 -80.41
C LYS A 520 -154.54 -55.79 -80.08
N ARG A 521 -154.11 -54.63 -79.55
CA ARG A 521 -152.68 -54.38 -79.23
C ARG A 521 -152.18 -55.21 -78.04
N LYS A 522 -153.04 -55.46 -77.03
CA LYS A 522 -152.66 -56.25 -75.84
C LYS A 522 -152.39 -57.73 -76.16
N LYS A 523 -153.08 -58.32 -77.15
CA LYS A 523 -152.82 -59.69 -77.62
C LYS A 523 -151.51 -59.82 -78.42
N LEU A 524 -151.13 -58.81 -79.21
CA LEU A 524 -149.90 -58.83 -80.01
C LEU A 524 -148.62 -58.68 -79.17
N ALA A 525 -148.65 -57.92 -78.08
CA ALA A 525 -147.50 -57.76 -77.19
C ALA A 525 -147.14 -59.04 -76.43
N ALA A 526 -148.13 -59.85 -76.04
CA ALA A 526 -147.90 -61.12 -75.34
C ALA A 526 -147.26 -62.20 -76.25
N ALA A 527 -147.58 -62.21 -77.55
CA ALA A 527 -147.00 -63.14 -78.51
C ALA A 527 -145.53 -62.82 -78.85
N LYS A 528 -145.15 -61.53 -78.88
CA LYS A 528 -143.78 -61.10 -79.22
C LYS A 528 -142.78 -61.40 -78.09
N ARG A 529 -143.21 -61.34 -76.83
CA ARG A 529 -142.35 -61.61 -75.66
C ARG A 529 -141.91 -63.09 -75.58
N ARG A 530 -142.80 -64.04 -75.91
CA ARG A 530 -142.47 -65.49 -75.92
C ARG A 530 -141.54 -65.92 -77.07
N LYS A 531 -141.49 -65.16 -78.18
CA LYS A 531 -140.64 -65.50 -79.35
C LYS A 531 -139.18 -65.02 -79.17
N LEU A 532 -138.98 -63.83 -78.58
CA LEU A 532 -137.65 -63.26 -78.31
C LEU A 532 -136.86 -64.09 -77.27
N GLU A 533 -137.54 -64.64 -76.27
CA GLU A 533 -136.88 -65.39 -75.19
C GLU A 533 -136.38 -66.78 -75.63
N LYS A 534 -137.00 -67.39 -76.66
CA LYS A 534 -136.49 -68.62 -77.30
C LYS A 534 -135.31 -68.35 -78.25
N GLN A 535 -135.31 -67.24 -78.98
CA GLN A 535 -134.20 -66.90 -79.88
C GLN A 535 -132.92 -66.52 -79.13
N ARG A 536 -133.05 -65.83 -77.98
CA ARG A 536 -131.87 -65.43 -77.19
C ARG A 536 -131.10 -66.63 -76.61
N LYS A 537 -131.79 -67.71 -76.22
CA LYS A 537 -131.15 -68.95 -75.74
C LYS A 537 -130.41 -69.74 -76.83
N ILE A 538 -130.90 -69.71 -78.08
CA ILE A 538 -130.24 -70.37 -79.23
C ILE A 538 -128.98 -69.60 -79.66
N LEU A 539 -129.03 -68.27 -79.64
CA LEU A 539 -127.89 -67.41 -80.00
C LEU A 539 -126.74 -67.48 -78.98
N GLU A 540 -127.05 -67.54 -77.68
CA GLU A 540 -126.05 -67.70 -76.62
C GLU A 540 -125.36 -69.10 -76.67
N GLU A 541 -126.05 -70.17 -77.11
CA GLU A 541 -125.44 -71.49 -77.34
C GLU A 541 -124.57 -71.56 -78.62
N GLU A 542 -124.95 -70.87 -79.70
CA GLU A 542 -124.16 -70.81 -80.93
C GLU A 542 -122.88 -69.95 -80.79
N GLU A 543 -122.93 -68.84 -80.05
CA GLU A 543 -121.73 -68.03 -79.77
C GLU A 543 -120.72 -68.79 -78.90
N MET A 544 -121.19 -69.55 -77.90
CA MET A 544 -120.31 -70.40 -77.06
C MET A 544 -119.66 -71.55 -77.83
N LYS A 545 -120.28 -72.04 -78.91
CA LYS A 545 -119.71 -73.06 -79.79
C LYS A 545 -118.68 -72.46 -80.77
N LYS A 546 -118.95 -71.27 -81.33
CA LYS A 546 -117.99 -70.55 -82.19
C LYS A 546 -116.77 -70.05 -81.43
N LEU A 547 -116.90 -69.63 -80.17
CA LEU A 547 -115.77 -69.20 -79.35
C LEU A 547 -114.81 -70.36 -79.00
N LYS A 548 -115.32 -71.60 -78.93
CA LYS A 548 -114.49 -72.81 -78.74
C LYS A 548 -113.78 -73.26 -80.02
N ASP A 549 -114.43 -73.16 -81.18
CA ASP A 549 -113.82 -73.53 -82.47
C ASP A 549 -112.80 -72.49 -82.99
N ALA A 550 -112.96 -71.21 -82.64
CA ALA A 550 -112.01 -70.16 -83.02
C ALA A 550 -110.64 -70.30 -82.32
N ARG A 551 -110.56 -71.01 -81.19
CA ARG A 551 -109.31 -71.23 -80.42
C ARG A 551 -108.45 -72.41 -80.92
N LEU A 552 -108.94 -73.27 -81.82
CA LEU A 552 -108.21 -74.47 -82.26
C LEU A 552 -107.67 -74.41 -83.69
N ARG A 553 -108.06 -73.44 -84.53
CA ARG A 553 -107.54 -73.29 -85.90
C ARG A 553 -106.45 -72.22 -86.09
N GLY A 554 -105.94 -71.66 -84.98
CA GLY A 554 -104.70 -70.87 -84.90
C GLY A 554 -103.41 -71.72 -84.79
N ARG A 555 -103.48 -73.02 -85.07
CA ARG A 555 -102.34 -73.83 -85.53
C ARG A 555 -102.57 -74.13 -87.01
N ILE A 556 -101.67 -73.65 -87.86
CA ILE A 556 -101.62 -73.84 -89.33
C ILE A 556 -102.43 -72.80 -90.15
N LYS A 557 -101.96 -71.54 -90.16
CA LYS A 557 -101.29 -70.91 -91.30
C LYS A 557 -100.73 -69.54 -90.90
#